data_AF-A0A1B6LNI5-F1
#
_entry.id   AF-A0A1B6LNI5-F1
#
_cell.length_a   1.000
_cell.length_b   1.000
_cell.length_c   1.000
_cell.angle_alpha   90.00
_cell.angle_beta   90.00
_cell.angle_gamma   90.00
#
_symmetry.space_group_name_H-M   'P 1'
#
loop_
_entity.id
_entity.type
_entity.pdbx_description
1 polymer ?
#
loop_
_entity_poly.entity_id
_entity_poly.type
_entity_poly.pdbx_seq_one_letter_code
_entity_poly.pdbx_strand_id
1 'polypeptide(L)'
;RGSGDMESLCGKYRGIQGHHNSCYLDATLFSMFAFTSVFDNLLFRPATERDIDQYDEVQTVLREEIVNPLREKLYVRADRVMKLRTLMEKLSSVTGLTCEEKDPEEFLTSLVAQILKAEPFLKLSSGQEAYHYQLFVEKDEQLTLP
;
A
#
# COMPACT_ATOMS: atom_id res chain seq x y z
N ARG A 1 -4.91 17.65 -19.72
CA ARG A 1 -3.55 17.41 -19.21
C ARG A 1 -2.76 16.82 -20.38
N GLY A 2 -1.79 17.59 -20.90
CA GLY A 2 -1.09 17.30 -22.14
C GLY A 2 0.08 16.32 -21.94
N SER A 3 0.49 15.67 -23.02
CA SER A 3 1.52 14.63 -23.09
C SER A 3 2.88 14.97 -22.45
N GLY A 4 3.22 16.25 -22.26
CA GLY A 4 4.47 16.68 -21.64
C GLY A 4 4.57 16.46 -20.12
N ASP A 5 3.44 16.35 -19.40
CA ASP A 5 3.48 16.10 -17.95
C ASP A 5 3.94 14.67 -17.65
N MET A 6 3.58 13.70 -18.50
CA MET A 6 3.81 12.28 -18.24
C MET A 6 5.28 11.86 -18.43
N GLU A 7 5.99 12.49 -19.37
CA GLU A 7 7.42 12.26 -19.58
C GLU A 7 8.26 12.70 -18.38
N SER A 8 7.82 13.71 -17.62
CA SER A 8 8.49 14.16 -16.40
C SER A 8 8.34 13.19 -15.21
N LEU A 9 7.29 12.37 -15.24
CA LEU A 9 6.97 11.35 -14.22
C LEU A 9 7.83 10.09 -14.38
N CYS A 10 8.28 9.81 -15.60
CA CYS A 10 9.02 8.62 -15.94
C CYS A 10 10.53 8.90 -16.02
N GLY A 11 11.35 7.94 -15.60
CA GLY A 11 12.80 8.06 -15.67
C GLY A 11 13.53 7.22 -14.63
N LYS A 12 14.86 7.25 -14.68
CA LYS A 12 15.69 6.67 -13.62
C LYS A 12 15.50 7.47 -12.33
N TYR A 13 15.56 6.78 -11.19
CA TYR A 13 15.39 7.38 -9.86
C TYR A 13 14.02 8.05 -9.70
N ARG A 14 12.97 7.41 -10.23
CA ARG A 14 11.56 7.75 -10.02
C ARG A 14 10.83 6.60 -9.34
N GLY A 15 9.81 6.91 -8.55
CA GLY A 15 9.04 5.97 -7.78
C GLY A 15 9.67 5.59 -6.44
N ILE A 16 9.37 4.40 -5.94
CA ILE A 16 9.88 3.90 -4.66
C ILE A 16 11.09 3.02 -4.93
N GLN A 17 12.21 3.32 -4.29
CA GLN A 17 13.43 2.54 -4.42
C GLN A 17 13.30 1.20 -3.68
N GLY A 18 13.29 0.10 -4.44
CA GLY A 18 13.25 -1.25 -3.86
C GLY A 18 14.55 -1.69 -3.21
N HIS A 19 14.43 -2.54 -2.18
CA HIS A 19 15.54 -3.06 -1.38
C HIS A 19 15.12 -4.30 -0.56
N HIS A 20 15.91 -5.37 -0.58
CA HIS A 20 15.68 -6.60 0.20
C HIS A 20 14.23 -7.12 0.10
N ASN A 21 13.85 -7.58 -1.10
CA ASN A 21 12.56 -8.21 -1.37
C ASN A 21 11.33 -7.33 -1.06
N SER A 22 11.46 -6.00 -1.13
CA SER A 22 10.36 -5.06 -0.84
C SER A 22 9.35 -4.83 -1.98
N CYS A 23 9.53 -5.48 -3.14
CA CYS A 23 8.76 -5.19 -4.35
C CYS A 23 7.23 -5.21 -4.14
N TYR A 24 6.72 -6.18 -3.37
CA TYR A 24 5.30 -6.29 -3.04
C TYR A 24 4.76 -5.03 -2.35
N LEU A 25 5.55 -4.45 -1.45
CA LEU A 25 5.21 -3.24 -0.71
C LEU A 25 5.40 -2.01 -1.59
N ASP A 26 6.53 -1.90 -2.28
CA ASP A 26 6.85 -0.75 -3.13
C ASP A 26 5.80 -0.55 -4.22
N ALA A 27 5.43 -1.63 -4.92
CA ALA A 27 4.43 -1.59 -5.98
C ALA A 27 3.04 -1.28 -5.43
N THR A 28 2.67 -1.83 -4.26
CA THR A 28 1.36 -1.59 -3.64
C THR A 28 1.24 -0.14 -3.17
N LEU A 29 2.23 0.40 -2.46
CA LEU A 29 2.24 1.79 -2.03
C LEU A 29 2.24 2.76 -3.21
N PHE A 30 3.02 2.48 -4.25
CA PHE A 30 3.01 3.30 -5.46
C PHE A 30 1.62 3.30 -6.11
N SER A 31 1.00 2.12 -6.26
CA SER A 31 -0.34 1.98 -6.87
C SER A 31 -1.42 2.68 -6.06
N MET A 32 -1.37 2.60 -4.73
CA MET A 32 -2.35 3.22 -3.85
C MET A 32 -2.18 4.74 -3.73
N PHE A 33 -0.97 5.28 -3.78
CA PHE A 33 -0.75 6.67 -3.34
C PHE A 33 -0.12 7.60 -4.37
N ALA A 34 0.54 7.11 -5.43
CA ALA A 34 1.32 7.98 -6.31
C ALA A 34 0.46 9.03 -7.05
N PHE A 35 -0.69 8.62 -7.59
CA PHE A 35 -1.49 9.46 -8.49
C PHE A 35 -2.99 9.45 -8.19
N THR A 36 -3.40 8.89 -7.06
CA THR A 36 -4.80 8.86 -6.61
C THR A 36 -4.90 9.32 -5.16
N SER A 37 -6.01 9.97 -4.82
CA SER A 37 -6.35 10.42 -3.47
C SER A 37 -7.41 9.54 -2.79
N VAL A 38 -7.83 8.44 -3.43
CA VAL A 38 -8.88 7.54 -2.92
C VAL A 38 -8.56 7.02 -1.51
N PHE A 39 -7.27 6.83 -1.22
CA PHE A 39 -6.80 6.29 0.06
C PHE A 39 -6.30 7.36 1.04
N ASP A 40 -6.45 8.65 0.73
CA ASP A 40 -5.90 9.73 1.55
C ASP A 40 -6.53 9.81 2.94
N ASN A 41 -7.76 9.31 3.11
CA ASN A 41 -8.37 9.19 4.42
C ASN A 41 -7.48 8.38 5.38
N LEU A 42 -6.76 7.35 4.91
CA LEU A 42 -5.81 6.59 5.72
C LEU A 42 -4.66 7.45 6.28
N LEU A 43 -4.28 8.50 5.56
CA LEU A 43 -3.16 9.40 5.89
C LEU A 43 -3.57 10.52 6.85
N PHE A 44 -4.85 10.88 6.88
CA PHE A 44 -5.34 12.06 7.60
C PHE A 44 -6.40 11.76 8.66
N ARG A 45 -6.85 10.50 8.78
CA ARG A 45 -7.77 10.10 9.85
C ARG A 45 -7.11 10.32 11.21
N PRO A 46 -7.72 11.07 12.14
CA PRO A 46 -7.19 11.22 13.49
C PRO A 46 -7.26 9.88 14.24
N ALA A 47 -6.30 9.66 15.13
CA ALA A 47 -6.31 8.55 16.06
C ALA A 47 -7.57 8.57 16.96
N THR A 48 -8.05 7.39 17.32
CA THR A 48 -9.18 7.18 18.21
C THR A 48 -8.80 6.20 19.31
N GLU A 49 -9.63 6.06 20.34
CA GLU A 49 -9.42 5.11 21.45
C GLU A 49 -9.38 3.64 21.00
N ARG A 50 -9.78 3.32 19.76
CA ARG A 50 -9.76 1.96 19.20
C ARG A 50 -8.47 1.63 18.46
N ASP A 51 -7.59 2.62 18.30
CA ASP A 51 -6.33 2.48 17.59
C ASP A 51 -5.20 2.00 18.50
N ILE A 52 -4.12 1.50 17.90
CA ILE A 52 -2.93 1.08 18.63
C ILE A 52 -2.10 2.30 19.06
N ASP A 53 -1.29 2.16 20.12
CA ASP A 53 -0.45 3.24 20.64
C ASP A 53 0.48 3.87 19.59
N GLN A 54 0.95 3.08 18.62
CA GLN A 54 1.86 3.51 17.55
C GLN A 54 1.13 3.99 16.28
N TYR A 55 -0.20 4.15 16.32
CA TYR A 55 -0.99 4.53 15.15
C TYR A 55 -0.47 5.81 14.48
N ASP A 56 -0.26 6.87 15.26
CA ASP A 56 0.22 8.15 14.76
C ASP A 56 1.64 8.05 14.20
N GLU A 57 2.49 7.20 14.79
CA GLU A 57 3.86 6.97 14.29
C GLU A 57 3.83 6.32 12.91
N VAL A 58 3.04 5.24 12.74
CA VAL A 58 2.90 4.55 11.45
C VAL A 58 2.28 5.47 10.41
N GLN A 59 1.20 6.19 10.76
CA GLN A 59 0.55 7.13 9.86
C GLN A 59 1.51 8.25 9.45
N THR A 60 2.30 8.79 10.38
CA THR A 60 3.28 9.85 10.08
C THR A 60 4.38 9.35 9.16
N VAL A 61 4.92 8.15 9.37
CA VAL A 61 5.92 7.56 8.46
C VAL A 61 5.33 7.36 7.07
N LEU A 62 4.11 6.80 6.97
CA LEU A 62 3.45 6.60 5.69
C LEU A 62 3.19 7.94 4.98
N ARG A 63 2.65 8.93 5.67
CA ARG A 63 2.30 10.25 5.09
C ARG A 63 3.53 11.08 4.77
N GLU A 64 4.36 11.39 5.76
CA GLU A 64 5.42 12.40 5.65
C GLU A 64 6.71 11.88 5.03
N GLU A 65 7.01 10.58 5.20
CA GLU A 65 8.28 10.01 4.74
C GLU A 65 8.16 9.23 3.43
N ILE A 66 6.94 8.82 3.06
CA ILE A 66 6.69 8.03 1.85
C ILE A 66 5.76 8.76 0.88
N VAL A 67 4.49 9.01 1.25
CA VAL A 67 3.49 9.52 0.30
C VAL A 67 3.78 10.97 -0.12
N ASN A 68 4.08 11.87 0.81
CA ASN A 68 4.38 13.26 0.48
C ASN A 68 5.64 13.36 -0.41
N PRO A 69 6.79 12.74 -0.08
CA PRO A 69 7.94 12.71 -0.98
C PRO A 69 7.66 12.03 -2.32
N LEU A 70 6.85 10.98 -2.36
CA LEU A 70 6.46 10.32 -3.60
C LEU A 70 5.65 11.28 -4.50
N ARG A 71 4.72 12.06 -3.96
CA ARG A 71 3.90 12.98 -4.76
C ARG A 71 4.65 14.24 -5.17
N GLU A 72 5.48 14.78 -4.29
CA GLU A 72 6.21 16.04 -4.53
C GLU A 72 7.48 15.85 -5.36
N LYS A 73 8.26 14.81 -5.05
CA LYS A 73 9.60 14.58 -5.62
C LYS A 73 9.62 13.40 -6.58
N LEU A 74 8.55 12.60 -6.60
CA LEU A 74 8.44 11.38 -7.41
C LEU A 74 9.57 10.40 -7.13
N TYR A 75 10.14 10.44 -5.92
CA TYR A 75 11.18 9.53 -5.51
C TYR A 75 11.18 9.34 -3.98
N VAL A 76 11.18 8.08 -3.56
CA VAL A 76 11.30 7.67 -2.15
C VAL A 76 12.48 6.72 -2.03
N ARG A 77 13.35 6.98 -1.06
CA ARG A 77 14.50 6.12 -0.78
C ARG A 77 14.09 4.89 0.03
N ALA A 78 14.83 3.80 -0.16
CA ALA A 78 14.58 2.52 0.49
C ALA A 78 14.60 2.58 2.03
N ASP A 79 15.38 3.50 2.64
CA ASP A 79 15.44 3.65 4.09
C ASP A 79 14.10 4.06 4.72
N ARG A 80 13.28 4.83 3.98
CA ARG A 80 11.96 5.27 4.43
C ARG A 80 10.96 4.12 4.43
N VAL A 81 11.01 3.30 3.39
CA VAL A 81 10.25 2.05 3.30
C VAL A 81 10.69 1.07 4.40
N MET A 82 11.99 0.93 4.65
CA MET A 82 12.50 0.04 5.69
C MET A 82 12.05 0.47 7.10
N LYS A 83 11.92 1.79 7.35
CA LYS A 83 11.35 2.30 8.59
C LYS A 83 9.91 1.83 8.78
N LEU A 84 9.08 1.93 7.73
CA LEU A 84 7.70 1.40 7.76
C LEU A 84 7.70 -0.13 8.00
N ARG A 85 8.52 -0.89 7.29
CA ARG A 85 8.65 -2.36 7.47
C ARG A 85 9.00 -2.73 8.91
N THR A 86 9.92 -1.98 9.52
CA THR A 86 10.37 -2.21 10.91
C THR A 86 9.26 -1.91 11.93
N LEU A 87 8.42 -0.91 11.68
CA LEU A 87 7.25 -0.66 12.51
C LEU A 87 6.22 -1.78 12.35
N MET A 88 5.91 -2.17 11.11
CA MET A 88 4.92 -3.21 10.84
C MET A 88 5.35 -4.58 11.39
N GLU A 89 6.63 -4.95 11.34
CA GLU A 89 7.16 -6.19 11.94
C GLU A 89 6.89 -6.27 13.45
N LYS A 90 6.92 -5.13 14.14
CA LYS A 90 6.69 -5.07 15.59
C LYS A 90 5.21 -5.09 15.95
N LEU A 91 4.35 -4.63 15.06
CA LEU A 91 2.94 -4.30 15.34
C LEU A 91 1.96 -5.30 14.74
N SER A 92 2.35 -6.01 13.68
CA SER A 92 1.50 -6.97 12.99
C SER A 92 1.88 -8.41 13.29
N SER A 93 0.96 -9.33 13.01
CA SER A 93 1.24 -10.78 13.11
C SER A 93 2.10 -11.32 11.96
N VAL A 94 2.41 -10.48 10.96
CA VAL A 94 3.19 -10.86 9.79
C VAL A 94 4.67 -10.75 10.13
N THR A 95 5.38 -11.87 10.09
CA THR A 95 6.82 -11.94 10.37
C THR A 95 7.64 -11.83 9.10
N GLY A 96 8.90 -11.44 9.20
CA GLY A 96 9.82 -11.40 8.06
C GLY A 96 9.56 -10.24 7.10
N LEU A 97 8.73 -9.26 7.49
CA LEU A 97 8.46 -8.06 6.71
C LEU A 97 9.73 -7.33 6.34
N THR A 98 10.83 -7.39 7.11
CA THR A 98 12.09 -6.68 6.80
C THR A 98 13.02 -7.38 5.81
N CYS A 99 12.83 -8.69 5.56
CA CYS A 99 13.81 -9.50 4.82
C CYS A 99 13.20 -10.40 3.74
N GLU A 100 11.95 -10.83 3.92
CA GLU A 100 11.27 -11.78 3.04
C GLU A 100 10.36 -11.06 2.05
N GLU A 101 10.16 -11.70 0.90
CA GLU A 101 9.08 -11.35 -0.02
C GLU A 101 7.76 -11.83 0.56
N LYS A 102 6.72 -10.99 0.49
CA LYS A 102 5.37 -11.30 0.98
C LYS A 102 4.36 -11.07 -0.12
N ASP A 103 3.15 -11.56 0.12
CA ASP A 103 2.02 -11.27 -0.77
C ASP A 103 1.52 -9.83 -0.57
N PRO A 104 1.23 -9.07 -1.65
CA PRO A 104 0.57 -7.76 -1.55
C PRO A 104 -0.72 -7.78 -0.71
N GLU A 105 -1.50 -8.86 -0.74
CA GLU A 105 -2.71 -9.04 0.05
C GLU A 105 -2.40 -9.06 1.55
N GLU A 106 -1.37 -9.80 1.95
CA GLU A 106 -0.93 -9.91 3.34
C GLU A 106 -0.45 -8.56 3.86
N PHE A 107 0.34 -7.84 3.05
CA PHE A 107 0.74 -6.47 3.35
C PHE A 107 -0.44 -5.52 3.50
N LEU A 108 -1.38 -5.54 2.55
CA LEU A 108 -2.56 -4.68 2.57
C LEU A 108 -3.39 -4.92 3.83
N THR A 109 -3.63 -6.18 4.17
CA THR A 109 -4.38 -6.56 5.37
C THR A 109 -3.67 -6.09 6.65
N SER A 110 -2.35 -6.30 6.74
CA SER A 110 -1.54 -5.86 7.88
C SER A 110 -1.59 -4.34 8.07
N LEU A 111 -1.30 -3.57 7.00
CA LEU A 111 -1.26 -2.11 7.10
C LEU A 111 -2.66 -1.50 7.27
N VAL A 112 -3.58 -1.82 6.37
CA VAL A 112 -4.86 -1.13 6.25
C VAL A 112 -5.85 -1.60 7.30
N ALA A 113 -5.98 -2.91 7.48
CA ALA A 113 -6.99 -3.48 8.38
C ALA A 113 -6.50 -3.53 9.83
N GLN A 114 -5.27 -4.02 10.07
CA GLN A 114 -4.81 -4.26 11.44
C GLN A 114 -4.26 -3.01 12.10
N ILE A 115 -3.38 -2.27 11.40
CA ILE A 115 -2.67 -1.11 11.94
C ILE A 115 -3.49 0.17 11.79
N LEU A 116 -3.92 0.51 10.57
CA LEU A 116 -4.64 1.77 10.31
C LEU A 116 -6.14 1.70 10.62
N LYS A 117 -6.66 0.51 10.96
CA LYS A 117 -8.08 0.26 11.30
C LYS A 117 -9.04 0.89 10.29
N ALA A 118 -8.74 0.77 9.00
CA ALA A 118 -9.62 1.29 7.96
C ALA A 118 -10.94 0.52 7.93
N GLU A 119 -11.99 1.16 7.44
CA GLU A 119 -13.21 0.46 7.08
C GLU A 119 -12.97 -0.38 5.81
N PRO A 120 -13.56 -1.57 5.69
CA PRO A 120 -13.47 -2.39 4.48
C PRO A 120 -13.95 -1.65 3.24
N PHE A 121 -13.19 -1.75 2.15
CA PHE A 121 -13.48 -1.06 0.90
C PHE A 121 -14.65 -1.67 0.12
N LEU A 122 -14.93 -2.95 0.36
CA LEU A 122 -15.96 -3.73 -0.32
C LEU A 122 -16.94 -4.28 0.71
N LYS A 123 -18.24 -4.09 0.45
CA LYS A 123 -19.34 -4.73 1.18
C LYS A 123 -20.15 -5.55 0.19
N LEU A 124 -20.08 -6.87 0.34
CA LEU A 124 -20.75 -7.81 -0.54
C LEU A 124 -22.18 -8.05 -0.06
N SER A 125 -23.10 -8.32 -0.99
CA SER A 125 -24.51 -8.63 -0.66
C SER A 125 -24.67 -9.90 0.18
N SER A 126 -23.65 -10.77 0.22
CA SER A 126 -23.56 -11.92 1.13
C SER A 126 -23.36 -11.52 2.61
N GLY A 127 -23.14 -10.24 2.91
CA GLY A 127 -22.81 -9.74 4.24
C GLY A 127 -21.32 -9.80 4.58
N GLN A 128 -20.47 -10.22 3.63
CA GLN A 128 -19.02 -10.23 3.81
C GLN A 128 -18.41 -8.86 3.50
N GLU A 129 -17.34 -8.53 4.21
CA GLU A 129 -16.58 -7.30 4.01
C GLU A 129 -15.13 -7.64 3.66
N ALA A 130 -14.52 -6.87 2.75
CA ALA A 130 -13.16 -7.13 2.26
C ALA A 130 -12.43 -5.86 1.79
N TYR A 131 -11.12 -5.96 1.63
CA TYR A 131 -10.26 -4.88 1.10
C TYR A 131 -9.87 -5.10 -0.38
N HIS A 132 -10.03 -6.33 -0.87
CA HIS A 132 -9.79 -6.72 -2.26
C HIS A 132 -10.77 -7.85 -2.61
N TYR A 133 -10.88 -8.20 -3.89
CA TYR A 133 -11.75 -9.27 -4.36
C TYR A 133 -10.96 -10.23 -5.24
N GLN A 134 -10.81 -11.47 -4.78
CA GLN A 134 -10.19 -12.52 -5.57
C GLN A 134 -11.20 -13.07 -6.59
N LEU A 135 -10.82 -13.01 -7.87
CA LEU A 135 -11.61 -13.61 -8.93
C LEU A 135 -11.39 -15.12 -8.93
N PHE A 136 -12.49 -15.87 -8.79
CA PHE A 136 -12.53 -17.30 -9.07
C PHE A 136 -13.30 -17.48 -10.37
N VAL A 137 -12.60 -17.90 -11.42
CA VAL A 137 -13.17 -18.14 -12.75
C VAL A 137 -12.88 -19.57 -13.16
N GLU A 138 -13.87 -20.24 -13.74
CA GLU A 138 -13.66 -21.53 -14.39
C GLU A 138 -13.16 -21.29 -15.82
N LYS A 139 -12.14 -22.04 -16.22
CA LYS A 139 -11.64 -22.00 -17.58
C LYS A 139 -12.67 -22.67 -18.49
N ASP A 140 -13.26 -21.90 -19.38
CA ASP A 140 -14.08 -22.43 -20.46
C ASP A 140 -13.17 -22.97 -21.58
N GLU A 141 -13.12 -24.29 -21.72
CA GLU A 141 -12.32 -24.96 -22.77
C GLU A 141 -12.88 -24.75 -24.18
N GLN A 142 -14.13 -24.31 -24.31
CA GLN A 142 -14.79 -24.06 -25.60
C GLN A 142 -14.64 -22.59 -26.07
N LEU A 143 -14.07 -21.72 -25.23
CA LEU A 143 -13.89 -20.31 -25.55
C LEU A 143 -12.71 -20.13 -26.53
N THR A 144 -13.00 -20.02 -27.82
CA THR A 144 -12.00 -19.57 -28.81
C THR A 144 -11.87 -18.05 -28.72
N LEU A 145 -10.73 -17.58 -28.21
CA LEU A 145 -10.36 -16.17 -28.23
C LEU A 145 -10.18 -15.70 -29.69
N PRO A 146 -10.63 -14.48 -30.05
CA PRO A 146 -10.49 -13.92 -31.38
C PRO A 146 -9.04 -13.63 -31.78
#